data_AF-A0A9D2B498-F1
#
_entry.id   AF-A0A9D2B498-F1
#
_cell.length_a   1.000
_cell.length_b   1.000
_cell.length_c   1.000
_cell.angle_alpha   90.00
_cell.angle_beta   90.00
_cell.angle_gamma   90.00
#
_symmetry.space_group_name_H-M   'P 1'
#
loop_
_entity.id
_entity.type
_entity.pdbx_description
1 polymer ?
#
loop_
_entity_poly.entity_id
_entity_poly.type
_entity_poly.pdbx_seq_one_letter_code
_entity_poly.pdbx_strand_id
1 'polypeptide(L)' 'FGDPVVAERLAQMQIVRPDVTRNDATDQTLLQHWGVMGPPTLILVGPNGTEHRDLRMVGEVNKSEFLARLDEAGTP' A
#
# COMPACT_ATOMS: atom_id res chain seq x y z
N PHE A 1 -1.74 2.33 11.49
CA PHE A 1 -2.94 1.45 11.49
C PHE A 1 -3.23 0.90 12.89
N GLY A 2 -3.49 1.77 13.87
CA GLY A 2 -3.86 1.33 15.22
C GLY A 2 -5.37 1.22 15.43
N ASP A 3 -6.17 1.63 14.45
CA ASP A 3 -7.62 1.57 14.52
C ASP A 3 -8.10 0.12 14.36
N PRO A 4 -8.97 -0.39 15.26
CA PRO A 4 -9.41 -1.79 15.23
C PRO A 4 -10.05 -2.21 13.90
N VAL A 5 -10.85 -1.34 13.28
CA VAL A 5 -11.54 -1.64 12.01
C VAL A 5 -10.51 -1.80 10.89
N VAL A 6 -9.48 -0.95 10.88
CA VAL A 6 -8.40 -1.06 9.89
C VAL A 6 -7.55 -2.31 10.15
N ALA A 7 -7.29 -2.65 11.41
CA ALA A 7 -6.54 -3.85 11.77
C ALA A 7 -7.27 -5.14 11.36
N GLU A 8 -8.59 -5.19 11.54
CA GLU A 8 -9.43 -6.33 11.13
C GLU A 8 -9.39 -6.56 9.61
N ARG A 9 -9.52 -5.49 8.81
CA ARG A 9 -9.40 -5.57 7.35
C ARG A 9 -8.02 -6.05 6.92
N LEU A 10 -6.97 -5.47 7.49
CA LEU A 10 -5.60 -5.83 7.14
C LEU A 10 -5.22 -7.26 7.56
N ALA A 11 -5.88 -7.84 8.57
CA ALA A 11 -5.66 -9.22 8.99
C ALA A 11 -6.10 -10.25 7.93
N GLN A 12 -6.93 -9.85 6.96
CA GLN A 12 -7.36 -10.70 5.85
C GLN A 12 -6.51 -10.53 4.59
N MET A 13 -5.45 -9.72 4.67
CA MET A 13 -4.61 -9.34 3.54
C MET A 13 -3.14 -9.73 3.76
N GLN A 14 -2.41 -9.97 2.68
CA GLN A 14 -0.97 -10.06 2.74
C GLN A 14 -0.36 -8.65 2.80
N ILE A 15 0.27 -8.32 3.92
CA ILE A 15 0.94 -7.04 4.10
C ILE A 15 2.43 -7.20 3.76
N VAL A 16 2.94 -6.36 2.86
CA VAL A 16 4.37 -6.25 2.55
C VAL A 16 4.83 -4.85 2.93
N ARG A 17 5.87 -4.76 3.78
CA ARG A 17 6.43 -3.49 4.27
C ARG A 17 7.96 -3.53 4.07
N PRO A 18 8.45 -3.20 2.88
CA PRO A 18 9.89 -3.08 2.67
C PRO A 18 10.41 -1.85 3.43
N ASP A 19 11.49 -2.04 4.19
CA ASP A 19 12.21 -0.92 4.80
C ASP A 19 13.24 -0.38 3.80
N VAL A 20 12.96 0.81 3.26
CA VAL A 20 13.79 1.51 2.29
C VAL A 20 14.55 2.69 2.91
N THR A 21 14.71 2.71 4.24
CA THR A 21 15.34 3.83 4.97
C THR A 21 16.78 4.09 4.51
N ARG A 22 17.50 3.05 4.07
CA ARG A 22 18.88 3.16 3.59
C ARG A 22 18.98 3.83 2.22
N ASN A 23 17.94 3.70 1.40
CA ASN A 23 17.85 4.20 0.04
C ASN A 23 19.04 3.77 -0.84
N ASP A 24 19.49 2.52 -0.67
CA ASP A 24 20.60 1.98 -1.47
C ASP A 24 20.13 1.49 -2.85
N ALA A 25 21.03 0.93 -3.65
CA ALA A 25 20.71 0.53 -5.03
C ALA A 25 19.55 -0.48 -5.12
N THR A 26 19.39 -1.34 -4.12
CA THR A 26 18.30 -2.32 -4.07
C THR A 26 16.98 -1.62 -3.81
N ASP A 27 16.96 -0.70 -2.84
CA ASP A 27 15.79 0.10 -2.51
C ASP A 27 15.35 0.96 -3.69
N GLN A 28 16.29 1.64 -4.35
CA GLN A 28 16.02 2.48 -5.51
C GLN A 28 15.45 1.65 -6.67
N THR A 29 15.94 0.43 -6.88
CA THR A 29 15.43 -0.48 -7.90
C THR A 29 13.98 -0.88 -7.60
N LEU A 30 13.68 -1.20 -6.34
CA LEU A 30 12.32 -1.52 -5.89
C LEU A 30 11.37 -0.32 -6.12
N LEU A 31 11.76 0.87 -5.67
CA LEU A 31 10.96 2.08 -5.82
C LEU A 31 10.72 2.42 -7.29
N GLN A 32 11.73 2.32 -8.15
CA GLN A 32 11.60 2.54 -9.59
C GLN A 32 10.68 1.51 -10.24
N HIS A 33 10.80 0.22 -9.89
CA HIS A 33 9.94 -0.84 -10.42
C HIS A 33 8.46 -0.57 -10.16
N TRP A 34 8.13 -0.09 -8.96
CA TRP A 34 6.76 0.28 -8.59
C TRP A 34 6.39 1.73 -8.95
N GLY A 35 7.31 2.50 -9.54
CA GLY A 35 7.11 3.92 -9.84
C GLY A 35 6.77 4.76 -8.61
N VAL A 36 7.38 4.46 -7.47
CA VAL A 36 7.24 5.19 -6.21
C VAL A 36 8.33 6.26 -6.13
N MET A 37 7.93 7.53 -6.02
CA MET A 37 8.87 8.65 -5.88
C MET A 37 9.44 8.78 -4.47
N GLY A 38 8.69 8.33 -3.46
CA GLY A 38 9.12 8.30 -2.08
C GLY A 38 8.04 7.80 -1.12
N PRO A 39 8.40 7.32 0.07
CA PRO A 39 7.46 7.06 1.14
C PRO A 39 6.85 8.36 1.75
N PRO A 40 5.66 8.28 2.38
CA PRO A 40 4.77 7.14 2.41
C PRO A 40 4.01 6.97 1.09
N THR A 41 4.02 5.76 0.55
CA THR A 41 3.18 5.35 -0.59
C THR A 41 2.59 3.97 -0.28
N LEU A 42 1.28 3.83 -0.44
CA LEU A 42 0.55 2.57 -0.28
C LEU A 42 0.07 2.09 -1.65
N ILE A 43 0.34 0.82 -1.92
CA ILE A 43 0.00 0.14 -3.17
C ILE A 43 -0.93 -1.02 -2.85
N LEU A 44 -2.05 -1.10 -3.57
CA LEU A 44 -2.97 -2.23 -3.50
C LEU A 44 -2.71 -3.15 -4.70
N VAL A 45 -2.44 -4.41 -4.41
CA VAL A 45 -2.18 -5.44 -5.43
C VAL A 45 -3.30 -6.47 -5.35
N GLY A 46 -3.98 -6.66 -6.47
CA GLY A 46 -5.07 -7.61 -6.57
C GLY A 46 -4.60 -9.07 -6.51
N PRO A 47 -5.51 -10.04 -6.35
CA PRO A 47 -5.16 -11.48 -6.28
C PRO A 47 -4.47 -12.01 -7.54
N ASN A 48 -4.59 -11.31 -8.67
CA ASN A 48 -3.92 -11.61 -9.93
C ASN A 48 -2.46 -11.09 -9.98
N GLY A 49 -1.96 -10.48 -8.91
CA GLY A 49 -0.62 -9.89 -8.83
C GLY A 49 -0.50 -8.54 -9.54
N THR A 50 -1.60 -7.95 -10.01
CA THR A 50 -1.61 -6.65 -10.68
C THR A 50 -1.94 -5.53 -9.70
N GLU A 51 -1.24 -4.41 -9.83
CA GLU A 51 -1.54 -3.20 -9.06
C GLU A 51 -2.86 -2.55 -9.50
N HIS A 52 -3.68 -2.12 -8.53
CA HIS A 52 -4.77 -1.16 -8.71
C HIS A 52 -4.20 0.28 -8.67
N ARG A 53 -3.60 0.71 -9.79
CA ARG A 53 -2.78 1.93 -9.84
C ARG A 53 -3.59 3.21 -9.63
N ASP A 54 -4.87 3.19 -10.01
CA ASP A 54 -5.88 4.21 -9.75
C ASP A 54 -6.20 4.38 -8.26
N LEU A 55 -6.05 3.31 -7.47
CA LEU A 55 -6.31 3.30 -6.03
C LEU A 55 -5.07 3.62 -5.19
N ARG A 56 -3.91 3.84 -5.82
CA ARG A 56 -2.66 4.20 -5.13
C ARG A 56 -2.86 5.42 -4.23
N MET A 57 -2.26 5.36 -3.05
CA MET A 57 -2.28 6.46 -2.10
C MET A 57 -0.85 6.97 -1.86
N VAL A 58 -0.64 8.28 -2.00
CA VAL A 58 0.65 8.93 -1.83
C VAL A 58 0.50 10.00 -0.76
N GLY A 59 1.42 10.02 0.21
CA GLY A 59 1.35 10.92 1.35
C GLY A 59 0.52 10.36 2.51
N GLU A 60 0.02 11.25 3.35
CA GLU A 60 -0.79 10.90 4.52
C GLU A 60 -2.21 10.52 4.10
N VAL A 61 -2.74 9.43 4.66
CA VAL A 61 -4.08 8.91 4.37
C VAL A 61 -4.85 8.78 5.67
N ASN A 62 -6.08 9.29 5.69
CA ASN A 62 -6.96 9.13 6.84
C ASN A 62 -7.71 7.78 6.80
N LYS A 63 -8.29 7.38 7.94
CA LYS A 63 -9.01 6.10 8.08
C LYS A 63 -10.10 5.90 7.03
N SER A 64 -10.96 6.90 6.83
CA SER A 64 -12.12 6.78 5.92
C SER A 64 -11.67 6.61 4.47
N GLU A 65 -10.68 7.38 4.04
CA GLU A 65 -10.13 7.27 2.69
C GLU A 65 -9.47 5.91 2.49
N PHE A 66 -8.68 5.44 3.46
CA PHE A 66 -8.05 4.13 3.38
C PHE A 66 -9.08 3.00 3.21
N LEU A 67 -10.13 3.00 4.04
CA LEU A 67 -11.18 1.99 3.97
C LEU A 67 -11.97 2.05 2.66
N ALA A 68 -12.27 3.25 2.16
CA ALA A 68 -12.94 3.41 0.87
C ALA A 68 -12.11 2.82 -0.29
N ARG A 69 -10.78 3.04 -0.30
CA ARG A 69 -9.89 2.45 -1.31
C ARG A 69 -9.83 0.93 -1.20
N LEU A 70 -9.87 0.38 0.00
CA LEU A 70 -9.95 -1.07 0.21
C LEU A 70 -11.25 -1.66 -0.36
N ASP A 71 -12.37 -0.97 -0.16
CA ASP A 71 -13.66 -1.40 -0.70
C ASP A 71 -13.69 -1.32 -2.24
N GLU A 72 -13.16 -0.25 -2.82
CA GLU A 72 -13.03 -0.09 -4.28
C GLU A 72 -12.11 -1.16 -4.90
N ALA A 73 -11.07 -1.58 -4.17
CA ALA A 73 -10.18 -2.66 -4.60
C ALA A 73 -10.80 -4.06 -4.49
N GLY A 74 -12.02 -4.18 -3.94
CA GLY A 74 -12.68 -5.46 -3.69
C GLY A 74 -11.93 -6.32 -2.67
N THR A 75 -11.20 -5.68 -1.75
CA THR A 75 -10.49 -6.40 -0.69
C THR A 75 -11.48 -6.89 0.37
N PRO A 76 -11.27 -8.11 0.91
CA PRO A 76 -12.19 -8.72 1.87
C PRO A 76 -12.35 -7.90 3.16
#